data_AF-R6EZX4-F1
#
_entry.id   AF-R6EZX4-F1
#
_cell.length_a   1.000
_cell.length_b   1.000
_cell.length_c   1.000
_cell.angle_alpha   90.00
_cell.angle_beta   90.00
_cell.angle_gamma   90.00
#
_symmetry.space_group_name_H-M   'P 1'
#
loop_
_entity.id
_entity.type
_entity.pdbx_description
1 polymer ?
#
loop_
_entity_poly.entity_id
_entity_poly.type
_entity_poly.pdbx_seq_one_letter_code
_entity_poly.pdbx_strand_id
1 'polypeptide(L)'
;MRYIIIALLMIFAVICNAQNKIPAHWVSGTHAGHDYADLGLPSGTLWATCNIGANAPEEYGDFFAWGEVEPKDWFVPENYLYHTGKIIQDSRYGEFYECIDIGWNISGTEYDAAVNLWGSGWRMPTQEEQYELTMMCWSNGIIEENDVKGQRFCGPNTNSIFIPAAGAGAGPGAQYELPEGQSAVLWMGEAKCDIYNNGVPDSTTYVPERAYCIYYDTGAGAGKMIGLKYTGKNIRPVYNPKEATGILSISSPPKVLIGYSEGTLSIHGLNNPATVRVTDMSGREYKSAKFGRNASIEMNLPRGFYIVSVSDASGTLTTKKIIVKK
;
A
#
# COMPACT_ATOMS: atom_id res chain seq x y z
N MET A 1 42.02 52.09 -39.98
CA MET A 1 42.57 50.74 -40.22
C MET A 1 43.12 50.26 -38.87
N ARG A 2 42.39 49.51 -38.03
CA ARG A 2 41.94 48.10 -38.15
C ARG A 2 43.10 47.23 -38.68
N TYR A 3 43.64 46.24 -37.96
CA TYR A 3 42.98 45.21 -37.16
C TYR A 3 43.86 44.70 -35.99
N ILE A 4 43.22 44.45 -34.85
CA ILE A 4 43.71 43.71 -33.69
C ILE A 4 43.59 42.22 -33.99
N ILE A 5 44.65 41.46 -33.78
CA ILE A 5 44.69 40.00 -33.91
C ILE A 5 43.96 39.40 -32.71
N ILE A 6 42.77 38.84 -32.94
CA ILE A 6 42.04 38.02 -31.96
C ILE A 6 42.50 36.58 -32.17
N ALA A 7 43.25 36.04 -31.21
CA ALA A 7 43.56 34.63 -31.13
C ALA A 7 42.29 33.87 -30.70
N LEU A 8 41.74 33.07 -31.59
CA LEU A 8 40.63 32.16 -31.31
C LEU A 8 41.17 30.93 -30.56
N LEU A 9 40.94 30.87 -29.25
CA LEU A 9 41.06 29.66 -28.44
C LEU A 9 39.92 28.71 -28.83
N MET A 10 40.21 27.73 -29.69
CA MET A 10 39.29 26.61 -29.95
C MET A 10 39.29 25.68 -28.73
N ILE A 11 38.30 25.86 -27.86
CA ILE A 11 37.94 24.90 -26.82
C ILE A 11 37.36 23.69 -27.54
N PHE A 12 38.13 22.62 -27.67
CA PHE A 12 37.58 21.30 -27.98
C PHE A 12 36.74 20.88 -26.78
N ALA A 13 35.43 21.09 -26.86
CA ALA A 13 34.50 20.38 -26.03
C ALA A 13 34.60 18.90 -26.43
N VAL A 14 35.30 18.11 -25.62
CA VAL A 14 35.16 16.66 -25.63
C VAL A 14 33.72 16.41 -25.21
N ILE A 15 32.83 16.31 -26.20
CA ILE A 15 31.52 15.70 -26.00
C ILE A 15 31.85 14.23 -25.77
N CYS A 16 32.07 13.87 -24.50
CA CYS A 16 31.94 12.49 -24.08
C CYS A 16 30.54 12.06 -24.49
N ASN A 17 30.46 11.28 -25.56
CA ASN A 17 29.28 10.51 -25.91
C ASN A 17 29.17 9.38 -24.88
N ALA A 18 28.96 9.75 -23.62
CA ALA A 18 28.33 8.85 -22.68
C ALA A 18 26.89 8.77 -23.17
N GLN A 19 26.61 7.75 -23.98
CA GLN A 19 25.32 7.09 -23.80
C GLN A 19 25.26 6.79 -22.31
N ASN A 20 24.54 7.61 -21.56
CA ASN A 20 24.19 7.36 -20.18
C ASN A 20 23.35 6.09 -20.21
N LYS A 21 24.00 4.93 -20.33
CA LYS A 21 23.43 3.67 -19.91
C LYS A 21 23.24 3.86 -18.42
N ILE A 22 22.03 4.28 -18.06
CA ILE A 22 21.54 4.17 -16.69
C ILE A 22 21.86 2.72 -16.31
N PRO A 23 22.70 2.49 -15.28
CA PRO A 23 23.09 1.15 -14.90
C PRO A 23 21.85 0.29 -14.72
N ALA A 24 21.86 -0.89 -15.33
CA ALA A 24 20.81 -1.88 -15.19
C ALA A 24 20.60 -2.14 -13.68
N HIS A 25 19.33 -2.09 -13.25
CA HIS A 25 18.82 -2.49 -11.92
C HIS A 25 19.83 -2.48 -10.73
N TRP A 26 19.68 -1.55 -9.80
CA TRP A 26 20.52 -1.53 -8.60
C TRP A 26 19.95 -2.45 -7.51
N VAL A 27 20.38 -3.72 -7.50
CA VAL A 27 20.16 -4.62 -6.35
C VAL A 27 20.99 -4.11 -5.18
N SER A 28 20.32 -3.63 -4.14
CA SER A 28 20.95 -3.19 -2.89
C SER A 28 21.25 -4.36 -1.95
N GLY A 29 20.53 -5.47 -2.11
CA GLY A 29 20.76 -6.71 -1.40
C GLY A 29 19.65 -7.73 -1.67
N THR A 30 19.71 -8.86 -0.97
CA THR A 30 18.73 -9.94 -1.05
C THR A 30 18.20 -10.24 0.35
N HIS A 31 16.88 -10.42 0.47
CA HIS A 31 16.23 -10.82 1.72
C HIS A 31 15.27 -11.99 1.45
N ALA A 32 15.48 -13.10 2.17
CA ALA A 32 14.69 -14.33 2.03
C ALA A 32 14.57 -14.85 0.57
N GLY A 33 15.62 -14.70 -0.23
CA GLY A 33 15.65 -15.16 -1.63
C GLY A 33 15.11 -14.17 -2.66
N HIS A 34 14.73 -12.96 -2.23
CA HIS A 34 14.22 -11.91 -3.11
C HIS A 34 15.11 -10.67 -3.07
N ASP A 35 15.46 -10.16 -4.25
CA ASP A 35 16.28 -8.97 -4.39
C ASP A 35 15.48 -7.70 -4.09
N TYR A 36 16.14 -6.71 -3.47
CA TYR A 36 15.56 -5.42 -3.15
C TYR A 36 16.46 -4.26 -3.54
N ALA A 37 15.85 -3.10 -3.74
CA ALA A 37 16.51 -1.81 -3.86
C ALA A 37 16.18 -0.95 -2.63
N ASP A 38 17.22 -0.44 -1.97
CA ASP A 38 17.11 0.68 -1.06
C ASP A 38 17.08 1.96 -1.89
N LEU A 39 15.92 2.62 -1.98
CA LEU A 39 15.75 3.86 -2.73
C LEU A 39 16.17 5.11 -1.92
N GLY A 40 16.65 4.95 -0.68
CA GLY A 40 17.02 6.07 0.18
C GLY A 40 15.81 6.86 0.68
N LEU A 41 14.65 6.21 0.75
CA LEU A 41 13.41 6.82 1.22
C LEU A 41 13.42 6.98 2.76
N PRO A 42 12.77 8.02 3.32
CA PRO A 42 12.80 8.29 4.77
C PRO A 42 12.25 7.16 5.64
N SER A 43 11.22 6.44 5.17
CA SER A 43 10.69 5.25 5.85
C SER A 43 11.78 4.19 6.11
N GLY A 44 12.81 4.13 5.27
CA GLY A 44 13.77 3.03 5.21
C GLY A 44 13.15 1.76 4.62
N THR A 45 12.01 1.88 3.94
CA THR A 45 11.36 0.77 3.23
C THR A 45 12.18 0.36 2.02
N LEU A 46 12.46 -0.94 1.92
CA LEU A 46 13.15 -1.59 0.83
C LEU A 46 12.12 -2.12 -0.16
N TRP A 47 12.29 -1.78 -1.44
CA TRP A 47 11.36 -2.19 -2.50
C TRP A 47 11.90 -3.40 -3.24
N ALA A 48 11.06 -4.41 -3.48
CA ALA A 48 11.46 -5.55 -4.30
C ALA A 48 11.86 -5.11 -5.72
N THR A 49 12.83 -5.80 -6.32
CA THR A 49 13.23 -5.53 -7.71
C THR A 49 12.28 -6.14 -8.74
N CYS A 50 11.42 -7.08 -8.33
CA CYS A 50 10.45 -7.78 -9.18
C CYS A 50 9.03 -7.72 -8.60
N ASN A 51 8.02 -7.82 -9.48
CA ASN A 51 6.66 -8.14 -9.06
C ASN A 51 6.60 -9.59 -8.53
N ILE A 52 5.58 -9.93 -7.75
CA ILE A 52 5.29 -11.35 -7.46
C ILE A 52 5.09 -12.11 -8.78
N GLY A 53 5.66 -13.31 -8.90
CA GLY A 53 5.59 -14.14 -10.10
C GLY A 53 6.64 -13.82 -11.17
N ALA A 54 7.40 -12.72 -11.02
CA ALA A 54 8.47 -12.34 -11.94
C ALA A 54 9.86 -12.75 -11.42
N ASN A 55 10.72 -13.24 -12.32
CA ASN A 55 12.11 -13.59 -12.04
C ASN A 55 13.10 -12.49 -12.45
N ALA A 56 12.65 -11.52 -13.25
CA ALA A 56 13.41 -10.36 -13.67
C ALA A 56 12.57 -9.06 -13.56
N PRO A 57 13.20 -7.89 -13.34
CA PRO A 57 12.46 -6.63 -13.16
C PRO A 57 11.51 -6.27 -14.30
N GLU A 58 11.85 -6.65 -15.53
CA GLU A 58 11.08 -6.43 -16.74
C GLU A 58 9.94 -7.43 -16.96
N GLU A 59 9.97 -8.60 -16.31
CA GLU A 59 8.86 -9.55 -16.37
C GLU A 59 7.64 -8.99 -15.63
N TYR A 60 6.46 -9.16 -16.22
CA TYR A 60 5.22 -8.58 -15.68
C TYR A 60 4.86 -9.18 -14.33
N GLY A 61 5.11 -10.47 -14.15
CA GLY A 61 4.68 -11.22 -12.98
C GLY A 61 3.18 -11.48 -12.98
N ASP A 62 2.70 -11.97 -11.86
CA ASP A 62 1.32 -12.43 -11.71
C ASP A 62 0.37 -11.30 -11.34
N PHE A 63 -0.91 -11.49 -11.70
CA PHE A 63 -2.00 -10.61 -11.32
C PHE A 63 -2.81 -11.23 -10.18
N PHE A 64 -3.21 -10.38 -9.24
CA PHE A 64 -4.01 -10.76 -8.08
C PHE A 64 -5.24 -9.87 -7.96
N ALA A 65 -6.34 -10.44 -7.48
CA ALA A 65 -7.44 -9.64 -6.94
C ALA A 65 -7.08 -9.23 -5.51
N TRP A 66 -7.57 -8.09 -5.05
CA TRP A 66 -7.18 -7.53 -3.75
C TRP A 66 -7.64 -8.45 -2.60
N GLY A 67 -6.70 -8.85 -1.74
CA GLY A 67 -6.97 -9.78 -0.65
C GLY A 67 -6.86 -11.26 -1.03
N GLU A 68 -6.82 -11.59 -2.33
CA GLU A 68 -6.59 -12.96 -2.78
C GLU A 68 -5.10 -13.25 -2.89
N VAL A 69 -4.70 -14.46 -2.51
CA VAL A 69 -3.30 -14.85 -2.37
C VAL A 69 -2.83 -15.80 -3.48
N GLU A 70 -3.77 -16.25 -4.32
CA GLU A 70 -3.51 -17.07 -5.49
C GLU A 70 -3.79 -16.24 -6.76
N PRO A 71 -2.94 -16.35 -7.80
CA PRO A 71 -3.15 -15.62 -9.04
C PRO A 71 -4.28 -16.23 -9.88
N LYS A 72 -4.79 -15.46 -10.84
CA LYS A 72 -5.88 -15.89 -11.75
C LYS A 72 -5.62 -15.43 -13.18
N ASP A 73 -6.16 -16.20 -14.12
CA ASP A 73 -6.09 -15.89 -15.55
C ASP A 73 -7.13 -14.83 -15.98
N TRP A 74 -8.25 -14.74 -15.27
CA TRP A 74 -9.31 -13.76 -15.55
C TRP A 74 -9.93 -13.21 -14.28
N PHE A 75 -10.40 -11.96 -14.36
CA PHE A 75 -10.85 -11.17 -13.23
C PHE A 75 -12.24 -10.61 -13.48
N VAL A 76 -13.24 -11.22 -12.85
CA VAL A 76 -14.65 -10.82 -12.96
C VAL A 76 -15.27 -10.75 -11.56
N PRO A 77 -16.31 -9.94 -11.32
CA PRO A 77 -16.95 -9.88 -10.02
C PRO A 77 -17.36 -11.26 -9.49
N GLU A 78 -17.82 -12.15 -10.36
CA GLU A 78 -18.35 -13.47 -9.98
C GLU A 78 -17.28 -14.44 -9.46
N ASN A 79 -16.00 -14.21 -9.76
CA ASN A 79 -14.89 -15.07 -9.31
C ASN A 79 -14.02 -14.41 -8.23
N TYR A 80 -14.48 -13.31 -7.64
CA TYR A 80 -13.82 -12.67 -6.51
C TYR A 80 -14.25 -13.32 -5.19
N LEU A 81 -13.27 -13.82 -4.42
CA LEU A 81 -13.51 -14.61 -3.22
C LEU A 81 -14.27 -13.87 -2.13
N TYR A 82 -14.17 -12.54 -2.10
CA TYR A 82 -14.77 -11.71 -1.06
C TYR A 82 -16.02 -10.97 -1.51
N HIS A 83 -16.64 -11.33 -2.63
CA HIS A 83 -18.01 -10.88 -2.94
C HIS A 83 -19.05 -11.74 -2.23
N THR A 84 -20.11 -11.11 -1.73
CA THR A 84 -21.28 -11.84 -1.21
C THR A 84 -22.29 -12.20 -2.31
N GLY A 85 -22.06 -11.70 -3.54
CA GLY A 85 -22.98 -11.82 -4.68
C GLY A 85 -24.15 -10.84 -4.64
N LYS A 86 -24.26 -10.02 -3.60
CA LYS A 86 -25.31 -9.00 -3.47
C LYS A 86 -24.84 -7.67 -4.06
N ILE A 87 -25.72 -7.04 -4.82
CA ILE A 87 -25.53 -5.68 -5.33
C ILE A 87 -26.19 -4.70 -4.36
N ILE A 88 -25.48 -3.63 -4.01
CA ILE A 88 -25.95 -2.53 -3.17
C ILE A 88 -26.13 -1.28 -4.03
N GLN A 89 -27.23 -0.59 -3.80
CA GLN A 89 -27.51 0.73 -4.36
C GLN A 89 -27.29 1.78 -3.26
N ASP A 90 -26.30 2.65 -3.45
CA ASP A 90 -25.98 3.73 -2.52
C ASP A 90 -26.07 5.08 -3.23
N SER A 91 -26.65 6.07 -2.55
CA SER A 91 -26.87 7.41 -3.11
C SER A 91 -25.59 8.21 -3.35
N ARG A 92 -24.48 7.87 -2.68
CA ARG A 92 -23.17 8.51 -2.81
C ARG A 92 -22.26 7.77 -3.78
N TYR A 93 -22.29 6.44 -3.78
CA TYR A 93 -21.34 5.61 -4.52
C TYR A 93 -21.90 4.92 -5.75
N GLY A 94 -23.22 5.01 -5.97
CA GLY A 94 -23.91 4.32 -7.03
C GLY A 94 -24.12 2.84 -6.71
N GLU A 95 -24.17 2.04 -7.77
CA GLU A 95 -24.29 0.59 -7.68
C GLU A 95 -22.91 -0.06 -7.46
N PHE A 96 -22.80 -0.95 -6.48
CA PHE A 96 -21.56 -1.69 -6.21
C PHE A 96 -21.83 -3.09 -5.62
N TYR A 97 -20.83 -3.97 -5.70
CA TYR A 97 -20.90 -5.29 -5.07
C TYR A 97 -20.62 -5.22 -3.57
N GLU A 98 -21.48 -5.84 -2.77
CA GLU A 98 -21.22 -6.07 -1.35
C GLU A 98 -20.05 -7.04 -1.20
N CYS A 99 -19.08 -6.64 -0.37
CA CYS A 99 -17.89 -7.42 -0.09
C CYS A 99 -17.86 -7.86 1.38
N ILE A 100 -17.29 -9.04 1.62
CA ILE A 100 -16.88 -9.47 2.96
C ILE A 100 -15.80 -8.51 3.46
N ASP A 101 -15.97 -8.00 4.68
CA ASP A 101 -14.96 -7.14 5.31
C ASP A 101 -13.76 -7.98 5.78
N ILE A 102 -12.67 -7.89 5.01
CA ILE A 102 -11.37 -8.49 5.34
C ILE A 102 -10.39 -7.47 5.95
N GLY A 103 -10.89 -6.30 6.34
CA GLY A 103 -10.10 -5.20 6.88
C GLY A 103 -9.87 -4.09 5.86
N TRP A 104 -9.60 -2.88 6.37
CA TRP A 104 -9.25 -1.72 5.55
C TRP A 104 -7.77 -1.68 5.17
N ASN A 105 -6.91 -2.37 5.92
CA ASN A 105 -5.49 -2.54 5.61
C ASN A 105 -5.15 -4.02 5.75
N ILE A 106 -4.81 -4.66 4.63
CA ILE A 106 -4.42 -6.07 4.55
C ILE A 106 -2.91 -6.25 4.48
N SER A 107 -2.12 -5.17 4.42
CA SER A 107 -0.65 -5.25 4.40
C SER A 107 -0.12 -6.00 5.61
N GLY A 108 0.65 -7.06 5.39
CA GLY A 108 1.22 -7.88 6.46
C GLY A 108 0.22 -8.86 7.11
N THR A 109 -0.96 -9.06 6.53
CA THR A 109 -2.01 -9.97 7.04
C THR A 109 -2.08 -11.27 6.25
N GLU A 110 -2.96 -12.19 6.65
CA GLU A 110 -3.25 -13.43 5.90
C GLU A 110 -3.85 -13.18 4.50
N TYR A 111 -4.38 -11.98 4.23
CA TYR A 111 -4.93 -11.58 2.93
C TYR A 111 -3.89 -10.89 2.04
N ASP A 112 -2.64 -10.76 2.51
CA ASP A 112 -1.54 -10.19 1.74
C ASP A 112 -0.86 -11.28 0.90
N ALA A 113 -0.93 -11.17 -0.42
CA ALA A 113 -0.29 -12.14 -1.31
C ALA A 113 1.23 -12.18 -1.14
N ALA A 114 1.89 -11.05 -0.84
CA ALA A 114 3.33 -11.02 -0.59
C ALA A 114 3.71 -11.78 0.68
N VAL A 115 2.88 -11.69 1.73
CA VAL A 115 3.09 -12.48 2.97
C VAL A 115 2.94 -13.97 2.70
N ASN A 116 1.93 -14.37 1.93
CA ASN A 116 1.65 -15.78 1.67
C ASN A 116 2.68 -16.41 0.72
N LEU A 117 3.10 -15.67 -0.30
CA LEU A 117 3.96 -16.21 -1.36
C LEU A 117 5.46 -16.02 -1.07
N TRP A 118 5.86 -14.89 -0.47
CA TRP A 118 7.27 -14.59 -0.16
C TRP A 118 7.57 -14.68 1.33
N GLY A 119 6.63 -14.24 2.18
CA GLY A 119 6.76 -14.31 3.64
C GLY A 119 7.96 -13.54 4.20
N SER A 120 8.48 -13.95 5.35
CA SER A 120 9.71 -13.39 5.95
C SER A 120 9.72 -11.86 6.13
N GLY A 121 8.55 -11.25 6.32
CA GLY A 121 8.39 -9.80 6.48
C GLY A 121 8.13 -9.03 5.17
N TRP A 122 8.14 -9.70 4.02
CA TRP A 122 7.62 -9.13 2.78
C TRP A 122 6.11 -8.93 2.88
N ARG A 123 5.65 -7.77 2.41
CA ARG A 123 4.23 -7.37 2.42
C ARG A 123 3.90 -6.46 1.25
N MET A 124 2.62 -6.25 0.98
CA MET A 124 2.14 -5.20 0.09
C MET A 124 2.50 -3.80 0.65
N PRO A 125 2.74 -2.80 -0.22
CA PRO A 125 3.03 -1.44 0.22
C PRO A 125 1.81 -0.74 0.82
N THR A 126 2.03 0.19 1.73
CA THR A 126 1.01 1.11 2.28
C THR A 126 0.88 2.38 1.43
N GLN A 127 -0.15 3.22 1.65
CA GLN A 127 -0.23 4.53 0.98
C GLN A 127 0.92 5.46 1.37
N GLU A 128 1.43 5.38 2.59
CA GLU A 128 2.56 6.22 3.04
C GLU A 128 3.81 5.90 2.24
N GLU A 129 4.10 4.63 2.01
CA GLU A 129 5.24 4.17 1.20
C GLU A 129 5.06 4.49 -0.28
N GLN A 130 3.83 4.37 -0.79
CA GLN A 130 3.49 4.84 -2.14
C GLN A 130 3.69 6.35 -2.29
N TYR A 131 3.29 7.12 -1.28
CA TYR A 131 3.46 8.56 -1.29
C TYR A 131 4.95 8.93 -1.31
N GLU A 132 5.77 8.25 -0.49
CA GLU A 132 7.23 8.43 -0.54
C GLU A 132 7.81 8.07 -1.91
N LEU A 133 7.44 6.91 -2.48
CA LEU A 133 7.90 6.50 -3.81
C LEU A 133 7.54 7.55 -4.88
N THR A 134 6.28 7.99 -4.91
CA THR A 134 5.80 8.91 -5.97
C THR A 134 6.23 10.35 -5.80
N MET A 135 6.48 10.81 -4.57
CA MET A 135 6.86 12.20 -4.28
C MET A 135 8.37 12.41 -4.15
N MET A 136 9.13 11.38 -3.78
CA MET A 136 10.56 11.50 -3.51
C MET A 136 11.43 10.82 -4.55
N CYS A 137 10.90 9.85 -5.31
CA CYS A 137 11.61 9.34 -6.47
C CYS A 137 11.29 10.17 -7.71
N TRP A 138 12.27 10.30 -8.59
CA TRP A 138 12.11 10.92 -9.90
C TRP A 138 12.12 9.85 -10.99
N SER A 139 11.55 10.19 -12.13
CA SER A 139 11.50 9.33 -13.32
C SER A 139 11.74 10.19 -14.55
N ASN A 140 12.41 9.62 -15.56
CA ASN A 140 12.63 10.25 -16.86
C ASN A 140 11.52 9.91 -17.87
N GLY A 141 10.35 9.50 -17.38
CA GLY A 141 9.25 9.01 -18.21
C GLY A 141 9.47 7.56 -18.63
N ILE A 142 8.79 7.17 -19.71
CA ILE A 142 8.82 5.80 -20.21
C ILE A 142 10.14 5.49 -20.85
N ILE A 143 10.66 4.32 -20.49
CA ILE A 143 11.85 3.73 -21.09
C ILE A 143 11.53 2.30 -21.52
N GLU A 144 12.45 1.72 -22.28
CA GLU A 144 12.40 0.33 -22.69
C GLU A 144 13.64 -0.38 -22.14
N GLU A 145 13.42 -1.48 -21.42
CA GLU A 145 14.47 -2.36 -20.89
C GLU A 145 14.18 -3.78 -21.39
N ASN A 146 15.13 -4.39 -22.11
CA ASN A 146 14.97 -5.73 -22.70
C ASN A 146 13.66 -5.88 -23.52
N ASP A 147 13.40 -4.92 -24.40
CA ASP A 147 12.19 -4.83 -25.25
C ASP A 147 10.87 -4.69 -24.48
N VAL A 148 10.93 -4.45 -23.16
CA VAL A 148 9.76 -4.20 -22.32
C VAL A 148 9.66 -2.73 -21.96
N LYS A 149 8.53 -2.11 -22.30
CA LYS A 149 8.20 -0.75 -21.88
C LYS A 149 7.87 -0.71 -20.39
N GLY A 150 8.32 0.34 -19.73
CA GLY A 150 7.99 0.60 -18.33
C GLY A 150 8.56 1.91 -17.85
N GLN A 151 8.62 2.06 -16.54
CA GLN A 151 9.09 3.28 -15.90
C GLN A 151 10.10 2.98 -14.81
N ARG A 152 11.21 3.71 -14.83
CA ARG A 152 12.25 3.63 -13.79
C ARG A 152 12.06 4.72 -12.76
N PHE A 153 11.98 4.31 -11.50
CA PHE A 153 11.91 5.19 -10.34
C PHE A 153 13.27 5.27 -9.69
N CYS A 154 13.88 6.44 -9.73
CA CYS A 154 15.18 6.71 -9.14
C CYS A 154 14.99 7.43 -7.81
N GLY A 155 15.49 6.82 -6.74
CA GLY A 155 15.46 7.39 -5.41
C GLY A 155 16.44 8.55 -5.22
N PRO A 156 16.34 9.31 -4.11
CA PRO A 156 17.28 10.37 -3.76
C PRO A 156 18.73 9.88 -3.61
N ASN A 157 18.94 8.60 -3.30
CA ASN A 157 20.27 7.99 -3.23
C ASN A 157 20.79 7.46 -4.58
N THR A 158 20.09 7.74 -5.68
CA THR A 158 20.38 7.30 -7.07
C THR A 158 20.16 5.83 -7.39
N ASN A 159 19.83 5.00 -6.41
CA ASN A 159 19.34 3.64 -6.69
C ASN A 159 17.97 3.72 -7.37
N SER A 160 17.59 2.66 -8.08
CA SER A 160 16.34 2.65 -8.82
C SER A 160 15.69 1.28 -8.94
N ILE A 161 14.37 1.31 -9.16
CA ILE A 161 13.56 0.14 -9.55
C ILE A 161 12.92 0.39 -10.91
N PHE A 162 12.78 -0.66 -11.71
CA PHE A 162 11.99 -0.66 -12.95
C PHE A 162 10.63 -1.31 -12.69
N ILE A 163 9.56 -0.64 -13.11
CA ILE A 163 8.20 -1.15 -13.06
C ILE A 163 7.73 -1.34 -14.50
N PRO A 164 7.53 -2.59 -14.96
CA PRO A 164 7.12 -2.85 -16.33
C PRO A 164 5.67 -2.43 -16.54
N ALA A 165 5.35 -1.94 -17.73
CA ALA A 165 4.00 -1.56 -18.14
C ALA A 165 3.14 -2.80 -18.40
N ALA A 166 2.83 -3.55 -17.34
CA ALA A 166 2.12 -4.83 -17.40
C ALA A 166 0.60 -4.68 -17.63
N GLY A 167 0.06 -3.46 -17.59
CA GLY A 167 -1.38 -3.24 -17.68
C GLY A 167 -2.13 -3.66 -16.41
N ALA A 168 -3.35 -4.18 -16.58
CA ALA A 168 -4.14 -4.78 -15.52
C ALA A 168 -4.89 -6.01 -16.03
N GLY A 169 -5.01 -7.03 -15.17
CA GLY A 169 -5.81 -8.22 -15.44
C GLY A 169 -7.31 -7.89 -15.45
N ALA A 170 -7.99 -8.34 -16.49
CA ALA A 170 -9.43 -8.14 -16.68
C ALA A 170 -10.09 -9.42 -17.20
N GLY A 171 -11.40 -9.56 -16.98
CA GLY A 171 -12.20 -10.63 -17.59
C GLY A 171 -12.69 -10.27 -18.99
N PRO A 172 -13.21 -11.25 -19.75
CA PRO A 172 -13.80 -11.01 -21.06
C PRO A 172 -14.91 -9.96 -21.01
N GLY A 173 -14.85 -8.96 -21.89
CA GLY A 173 -15.88 -7.91 -21.99
C GLY A 173 -15.75 -6.77 -20.98
N ALA A 174 -14.59 -6.63 -20.32
CA ALA A 174 -14.32 -5.47 -19.49
C ALA A 174 -14.43 -4.17 -20.30
N GLN A 175 -15.15 -3.19 -19.76
CA GLN A 175 -15.39 -1.91 -20.44
C GLN A 175 -14.15 -1.00 -20.48
N TYR A 176 -13.16 -1.25 -19.62
CA TYR A 176 -11.91 -0.50 -19.53
C TYR A 176 -10.76 -1.49 -19.42
N GLU A 177 -10.00 -1.63 -20.50
CA GLU A 177 -8.77 -2.40 -20.54
C GLU A 177 -7.59 -1.45 -20.29
N LEU A 178 -6.67 -1.86 -19.43
CA LEU A 178 -5.38 -1.21 -19.27
C LEU A 178 -4.36 -2.11 -19.98
N PRO A 179 -4.07 -1.85 -21.27
CA PRO A 179 -3.28 -2.77 -22.07
C PRO A 179 -1.82 -2.79 -21.64
N GLU A 180 -1.22 -3.96 -21.82
CA GLU A 180 0.22 -4.18 -21.74
C GLU A 180 0.98 -3.17 -22.64
N GLY A 181 2.14 -2.75 -22.17
CA GLY A 181 3.00 -1.77 -22.84
C GLY A 181 2.54 -0.31 -22.74
N GLN A 182 1.41 0.00 -22.10
CA GLN A 182 0.90 1.37 -21.95
C GLN A 182 0.81 1.88 -20.51
N SER A 183 0.52 1.00 -19.56
CA SER A 183 0.33 1.39 -18.17
C SER A 183 0.80 0.29 -17.23
N ALA A 184 0.99 0.64 -15.96
CA ALA A 184 1.19 -0.33 -14.89
C ALA A 184 0.30 0.02 -13.72
N VAL A 185 -0.30 -1.00 -13.10
CA VAL A 185 -1.09 -0.83 -11.89
C VAL A 185 -0.64 -1.81 -10.83
N LEU A 186 -0.29 -1.29 -9.66
CA LEU A 186 0.18 -2.07 -8.51
C LEU A 186 -0.81 -1.95 -7.36
N TRP A 187 -1.18 -3.08 -6.76
CA TRP A 187 -1.99 -3.05 -5.54
C TRP A 187 -1.23 -2.48 -4.35
N MET A 188 -1.95 -1.73 -3.52
CA MET A 188 -1.56 -1.40 -2.14
C MET A 188 -2.38 -2.22 -1.14
N GLY A 189 -1.88 -2.33 0.09
CA GLY A 189 -2.57 -3.03 1.16
C GLY A 189 -3.82 -2.32 1.69
N GLU A 190 -4.10 -1.08 1.28
CA GLU A 190 -5.18 -0.28 1.87
C GLU A 190 -6.39 -0.14 0.94
N ALA A 191 -7.56 -0.39 1.51
CA ALA A 191 -8.85 -0.18 0.89
C ALA A 191 -9.21 1.32 0.83
N LYS A 192 -10.09 1.68 -0.11
CA LYS A 192 -10.52 3.07 -0.31
C LYS A 192 -11.48 3.51 0.80
N CYS A 193 -11.20 4.68 1.36
CA CYS A 193 -12.05 5.38 2.32
C CYS A 193 -12.14 6.88 1.98
N ASP A 194 -13.30 7.51 2.19
CA ASP A 194 -13.49 8.94 1.88
C ASP A 194 -13.24 9.88 3.06
N ILE A 195 -13.45 9.43 4.29
CA ILE A 195 -13.27 10.26 5.48
C ILE A 195 -12.16 9.66 6.35
N TYR A 196 -11.18 10.50 6.68
CA TYR A 196 -10.12 10.16 7.62
C TYR A 196 -10.27 10.98 8.90
N ASN A 197 -10.34 10.30 10.04
CA ASN A 197 -10.32 10.91 11.36
C ASN A 197 -8.97 10.64 12.03
N ASN A 198 -8.05 11.62 12.02
CA ASN A 198 -6.68 11.48 12.54
C ASN A 198 -5.87 10.36 11.87
N GLY A 199 -5.89 10.29 10.53
CA GLY A 199 -5.17 9.27 9.76
C GLY A 199 -5.84 7.89 9.74
N VAL A 200 -7.08 7.80 10.23
CA VAL A 200 -7.84 6.56 10.37
C VAL A 200 -9.12 6.62 9.50
N PRO A 201 -9.36 5.64 8.62
CA PRO A 201 -10.62 5.52 7.88
C PRO A 201 -11.86 5.54 8.78
N ASP A 202 -12.83 6.40 8.46
CA ASP A 202 -14.18 6.32 9.03
C ASP A 202 -14.89 5.11 8.43
N SER A 203 -15.26 4.15 9.29
CA SER A 203 -15.98 2.92 8.93
C SER A 203 -17.28 3.15 8.15
N THR A 204 -17.89 4.34 8.23
CA THR A 204 -19.13 4.69 7.53
C THR A 204 -18.90 5.16 6.08
N THR A 205 -17.64 5.24 5.65
CA THR A 205 -17.23 5.70 4.30
C THR A 205 -16.26 4.76 3.60
N TYR A 206 -16.13 3.54 4.12
CA TYR A 206 -15.50 2.44 3.42
C TYR A 206 -16.28 2.12 2.16
N VAL A 207 -15.60 2.07 1.01
CA VAL A 207 -16.23 1.58 -0.22
C VAL A 207 -15.81 0.12 -0.41
N PRO A 208 -16.71 -0.84 -0.17
CA PRO A 208 -16.32 -2.24 0.02
C PRO A 208 -15.56 -2.86 -1.13
N GLU A 209 -15.92 -2.47 -2.35
CA GLU A 209 -15.35 -3.00 -3.60
C GLU A 209 -14.07 -2.29 -4.06
N ARG A 210 -13.55 -1.28 -3.32
CA ARG A 210 -12.46 -0.41 -3.82
C ARG A 210 -11.23 -0.44 -2.94
N ALA A 211 -10.06 -0.46 -3.59
CA ALA A 211 -8.77 -0.35 -2.92
C ALA A 211 -7.84 0.60 -3.66
N TYR A 212 -6.85 1.14 -2.94
CA TYR A 212 -5.88 2.03 -3.54
C TYR A 212 -4.86 1.25 -4.37
N CYS A 213 -4.47 1.86 -5.48
CA CYS A 213 -3.44 1.35 -6.37
C CYS A 213 -2.41 2.44 -6.68
N ILE A 214 -1.20 2.02 -7.01
CA ILE A 214 -0.25 2.89 -7.72
C ILE A 214 -0.49 2.70 -9.21
N TYR A 215 -0.65 3.81 -9.93
CA TYR A 215 -0.85 3.83 -11.37
C TYR A 215 0.27 4.59 -12.07
N TYR A 216 0.70 4.06 -13.19
CA TYR A 216 1.70 4.65 -14.06
C TYR A 216 1.19 4.64 -15.49
N ASP A 217 1.23 5.79 -16.16
CA ASP A 217 0.87 5.93 -17.57
C ASP A 217 2.03 6.47 -18.38
N THR A 218 2.15 5.99 -19.61
CA THR A 218 3.02 6.54 -20.64
C THR A 218 2.87 8.04 -20.93
N GLY A 219 1.74 8.66 -20.59
CA GLY A 219 1.50 10.08 -20.87
C GLY A 219 1.61 11.07 -19.69
N ALA A 220 1.45 10.62 -18.44
CA ALA A 220 1.16 11.53 -17.32
C ALA A 220 1.96 11.28 -16.03
N GLY A 221 2.81 10.24 -15.99
CA GLY A 221 3.62 9.92 -14.82
C GLY A 221 2.90 9.04 -13.79
N ALA A 222 3.47 8.99 -12.57
CA ALA A 222 3.00 8.13 -11.48
C ALA A 222 1.96 8.83 -10.61
N GLY A 223 0.93 8.11 -10.18
CA GLY A 223 -0.08 8.65 -9.29
C GLY A 223 -0.85 7.59 -8.50
N LYS A 224 -1.65 8.07 -7.56
CA LYS A 224 -2.61 7.24 -6.84
C LYS A 224 -3.86 7.02 -7.68
N MET A 225 -4.31 5.78 -7.79
CA MET A 225 -5.55 5.37 -8.43
C MET A 225 -6.42 4.61 -7.44
N ILE A 226 -7.73 4.52 -7.71
CA ILE A 226 -8.65 3.64 -7.01
C ILE A 226 -9.03 2.51 -7.98
N GLY A 227 -8.80 1.27 -7.58
CA GLY A 227 -9.14 0.08 -8.34
C GLY A 227 -10.30 -0.68 -7.71
N LEU A 228 -11.06 -1.39 -8.55
CA LEU A 228 -12.04 -2.37 -8.10
C LEU A 228 -11.31 -3.63 -7.64
N LYS A 229 -11.61 -4.11 -6.43
CA LYS A 229 -10.87 -5.19 -5.77
C LYS A 229 -10.86 -6.50 -6.54
N TYR A 230 -11.90 -6.77 -7.32
CA TYR A 230 -11.98 -7.97 -8.15
C TYR A 230 -11.07 -7.95 -9.37
N THR A 231 -10.54 -6.79 -9.78
CA THR A 231 -9.68 -6.66 -10.96
C THR A 231 -8.24 -7.10 -10.68
N GLY A 232 -7.56 -7.63 -11.70
CA GLY A 232 -6.19 -8.12 -11.57
C GLY A 232 -5.19 -6.98 -11.59
N LYS A 233 -4.29 -6.93 -10.62
CA LYS A 233 -3.14 -6.01 -10.61
C LYS A 233 -1.91 -6.73 -10.09
N ASN A 234 -0.73 -6.30 -10.52
CA ASN A 234 0.49 -6.85 -9.97
C ASN A 234 0.70 -6.36 -8.54
N ILE A 235 1.53 -7.07 -7.79
CA ILE A 235 1.99 -6.67 -6.46
C ILE A 235 3.51 -6.53 -6.53
N ARG A 236 4.01 -5.38 -6.07
CA ARG A 236 5.44 -5.10 -5.89
C ARG A 236 5.72 -5.11 -4.37
N PRO A 237 6.25 -6.21 -3.82
CA PRO A 237 6.44 -6.33 -2.38
C PRO A 237 7.42 -5.30 -1.83
N VAL A 238 7.22 -4.97 -0.56
CA VAL A 238 8.14 -4.14 0.22
C VAL A 238 8.52 -4.85 1.51
N TYR A 239 9.68 -4.48 2.04
CA TYR A 239 10.21 -4.97 3.30
C TYR A 239 10.76 -3.79 4.10
N ASN A 240 10.34 -3.66 5.37
CA ASN A 240 10.88 -2.65 6.27
C ASN A 240 11.63 -3.31 7.43
N PRO A 241 12.97 -3.22 7.48
CA PRO A 241 13.76 -3.81 8.56
C PRO A 241 13.38 -3.30 9.96
N LYS A 242 12.86 -2.08 10.09
CA LYS A 242 12.43 -1.52 11.38
C LYS A 242 11.22 -2.28 11.93
N GLU A 243 10.31 -2.70 11.07
CA GLU A 243 9.15 -3.51 11.45
C GLU A 243 9.55 -4.92 11.94
N ALA A 244 10.58 -5.52 11.32
CA ALA A 244 11.09 -6.84 11.67
C ALA A 244 11.80 -6.88 13.04
N THR A 245 12.36 -5.74 13.49
CA THR A 245 13.04 -5.64 14.80
C THR A 245 12.10 -5.32 15.97
N GLY A 246 10.80 -5.14 15.72
CA GLY A 246 9.84 -4.72 16.75
C GLY A 246 9.99 -3.27 17.22
N ILE A 247 10.91 -2.50 16.61
CA ILE A 247 11.06 -1.07 16.85
C ILE A 247 10.08 -0.34 15.92
N LEU A 248 8.87 -0.12 16.42
CA LEU A 248 7.85 0.66 15.70
C LEU A 248 8.32 2.10 15.55
N SER A 249 8.36 2.57 14.30
CA SER A 249 8.44 3.99 14.00
C SER A 249 7.29 4.73 14.69
N ILE A 250 7.60 5.82 15.40
CA ILE A 250 6.61 6.69 16.08
C ILE A 250 5.66 7.36 15.06
N SER A 251 5.91 7.24 13.75
CA SER A 251 5.10 7.82 12.68
C SER A 251 3.97 6.93 12.16
N SER A 252 3.89 5.64 12.51
CA SER A 252 2.76 4.82 12.03
C SER A 252 1.49 5.19 12.81
N PRO A 253 0.35 5.45 12.15
CA PRO A 253 -0.92 5.53 12.85
C PRO A 253 -1.14 4.23 13.64
N PRO A 254 -1.77 4.28 14.83
CA PRO A 254 -1.89 3.11 15.67
C PRO A 254 -2.63 2.00 14.90
N LYS A 255 -1.99 0.84 14.76
CA LYS A 255 -2.52 -0.38 14.11
C LYS A 255 -3.93 -0.73 14.61
N VAL A 256 -4.24 -0.37 15.85
CA VAL A 256 -5.53 -0.61 16.51
C VAL A 256 -6.26 0.71 16.77
N LEU A 257 -7.44 0.82 16.16
CA LEU A 257 -8.31 1.97 16.21
C LEU A 257 -9.26 1.85 17.38
N ILE A 258 -9.38 2.89 18.20
CA ILE A 258 -10.33 2.94 19.31
C ILE A 258 -11.17 4.21 19.16
N GLY A 259 -12.48 4.04 19.02
CA GLY A 259 -13.48 5.11 18.97
C GLY A 259 -14.50 4.96 20.10
N TYR A 260 -15.09 6.07 20.51
CA TYR A 260 -16.22 6.05 21.45
C TYR A 260 -17.27 7.07 21.01
N SER A 261 -18.47 6.59 20.69
CA SER A 261 -19.60 7.41 20.23
C SER A 261 -20.91 6.76 20.66
N GLU A 262 -21.90 7.57 21.04
CA GLU A 262 -23.27 7.11 21.34
C GLU A 262 -23.33 5.91 22.32
N GLY A 263 -22.54 5.98 23.40
CA GLY A 263 -22.50 4.90 24.40
C GLY A 263 -21.69 3.67 23.99
N THR A 264 -21.17 3.64 22.77
CA THR A 264 -20.54 2.46 22.17
C THR A 264 -19.05 2.68 21.95
N LEU A 265 -18.26 1.68 22.33
CA LEU A 265 -16.83 1.60 22.08
C LEU A 265 -16.59 0.78 20.82
N SER A 266 -15.99 1.39 19.80
CA SER A 266 -15.59 0.74 18.56
C SER A 266 -14.09 0.45 18.55
N ILE A 267 -13.72 -0.77 18.18
CA ILE A 267 -12.33 -1.23 18.12
C ILE A 267 -12.09 -1.95 16.80
N HIS A 268 -11.09 -1.52 16.04
CA HIS A 268 -10.78 -2.06 14.72
C HIS A 268 -9.28 -2.21 14.48
N GLY A 269 -8.90 -2.99 13.47
CA GLY A 269 -7.49 -3.15 13.05
C GLY A 269 -6.73 -4.23 13.82
N LEU A 270 -7.43 -5.25 14.34
CA LEU A 270 -6.80 -6.41 14.96
C LEU A 270 -6.85 -7.63 14.06
N ASN A 271 -5.72 -8.32 13.96
CA ASN A 271 -5.58 -9.56 13.20
C ASN A 271 -5.86 -10.80 14.07
N ASN A 272 -5.80 -10.65 15.40
CA ASN A 272 -5.96 -11.72 16.38
C ASN A 272 -7.07 -11.39 17.39
N PRO A 273 -7.69 -12.40 18.03
CA PRO A 273 -8.60 -12.18 19.15
C PRO A 273 -7.92 -11.39 20.27
N ALA A 274 -8.62 -10.39 20.76
CA ALA A 274 -8.09 -9.46 21.76
C ALA A 274 -9.06 -9.27 22.92
N THR A 275 -8.55 -8.62 23.97
CA THR A 275 -9.31 -8.16 25.12
C THR A 275 -9.20 -6.65 25.19
N VAL A 276 -10.33 -5.98 25.40
CA VAL A 276 -10.36 -4.57 25.76
C VAL A 276 -10.65 -4.44 27.25
N ARG A 277 -9.97 -3.48 27.89
CA ARG A 277 -10.20 -3.06 29.26
C ARG A 277 -10.35 -1.55 29.29
N VAL A 278 -11.44 -1.07 29.90
CA VAL A 278 -11.70 0.36 30.11
C VAL A 278 -11.57 0.66 31.59
N THR A 279 -10.71 1.62 31.93
CA THR A 279 -10.51 2.08 33.31
C THR A 279 -10.74 3.58 33.42
N ASP A 280 -11.07 4.07 34.61
CA ASP A 280 -10.95 5.50 34.90
C ASP A 280 -9.48 5.92 35.12
N MET A 281 -9.27 7.20 35.41
CA MET A 281 -7.96 7.78 35.66
C MET A 281 -7.29 7.31 36.97
N SER A 282 -8.03 6.67 37.87
CA SER A 282 -7.49 6.05 39.10
C SER A 282 -7.04 4.60 38.88
N GLY A 283 -7.30 4.05 37.69
CA GLY A 283 -7.02 2.65 37.35
C GLY A 283 -8.15 1.68 37.72
N ARG A 284 -9.29 2.18 38.21
CA ARG A 284 -10.45 1.34 38.50
C ARG A 284 -11.07 0.88 37.18
N GLU A 285 -11.26 -0.43 37.03
CA GLU A 285 -11.91 -1.01 35.87
C GLU A 285 -13.40 -0.69 35.86
N TYR A 286 -13.88 -0.23 34.70
CA TYR A 286 -15.29 -0.05 34.40
C TYR A 286 -15.86 -1.29 33.71
N LYS A 287 -15.20 -1.74 32.64
CA LYS A 287 -15.65 -2.89 31.86
C LYS A 287 -14.50 -3.48 31.06
N SER A 288 -14.53 -4.79 30.87
CA SER A 288 -13.67 -5.51 29.97
C SER A 288 -14.47 -6.48 29.10
N ALA A 289 -13.98 -6.75 27.89
CA ALA A 289 -14.62 -7.67 26.96
C ALA A 289 -13.56 -8.34 26.08
N LYS A 290 -13.78 -9.63 25.78
CA LYS A 290 -13.06 -10.33 24.72
C LYS A 290 -13.78 -10.14 23.41
N PHE A 291 -13.03 -10.01 22.33
CA PHE A 291 -13.57 -9.88 20.99
C PHE A 291 -12.61 -10.50 19.97
N GLY A 292 -13.12 -10.73 18.77
CA GLY A 292 -12.32 -11.25 17.65
C GLY A 292 -11.47 -10.14 17.04
N ARG A 293 -11.66 -9.92 15.74
CA ARG A 293 -10.88 -8.96 14.93
C ARG A 293 -11.36 -7.52 15.08
N ASN A 294 -12.68 -7.32 15.19
CA ASN A 294 -13.29 -6.01 15.41
C ASN A 294 -14.28 -6.12 16.57
N ALA A 295 -14.56 -5.00 17.24
CA ALA A 295 -15.53 -4.92 18.32
C ALA A 295 -16.41 -3.68 18.18
N SER A 296 -17.70 -3.86 18.38
CA SER A 296 -18.63 -2.79 18.73
C SER A 296 -19.25 -3.19 20.07
N ILE A 297 -18.85 -2.51 21.15
CA ILE A 297 -19.19 -2.90 22.50
C ILE A 297 -19.95 -1.75 23.16
N GLU A 298 -21.19 -1.99 23.53
CA GLU A 298 -21.98 -1.04 24.29
C GLU A 298 -21.41 -0.92 25.72
N MET A 299 -21.00 0.29 26.11
CA MET A 299 -20.35 0.56 27.39
C MET A 299 -21.12 1.58 28.24
N ASN A 300 -21.84 2.51 27.62
CA ASN A 300 -22.62 3.57 28.29
C ASN A 300 -21.84 4.27 29.42
N LEU A 301 -20.58 4.59 29.16
CA LEU A 301 -19.69 5.24 30.10
C LEU A 301 -20.26 6.62 30.50
N PRO A 302 -20.28 6.94 31.80
CA PRO A 302 -20.60 8.29 32.26
C PRO A 302 -19.64 9.35 31.73
N ARG A 303 -20.05 10.62 31.74
CA ARG A 303 -19.17 11.75 31.43
C ARG A 303 -17.89 11.70 32.26
N GLY A 304 -16.73 11.68 31.60
CA GLY A 304 -15.45 11.49 32.28
C GLY A 304 -14.29 11.23 31.35
N PHE A 305 -13.13 10.98 31.95
CA PHE A 305 -11.91 10.57 31.26
C PHE A 305 -11.64 9.10 31.53
N TYR A 306 -11.35 8.35 30.48
CA TYR A 306 -11.08 6.92 30.58
C TYR A 306 -9.83 6.55 29.81
N ILE A 307 -9.23 5.45 30.22
CA ILE A 307 -8.17 4.77 29.49
C ILE A 307 -8.72 3.46 28.95
N VAL A 308 -8.63 3.31 27.64
CA VAL A 308 -8.98 2.08 26.93
C VAL A 308 -7.70 1.37 26.57
N SER A 309 -7.49 0.18 27.11
CA SER A 309 -6.34 -0.68 26.83
C SER A 309 -6.81 -1.88 26.01
N VAL A 310 -6.13 -2.17 24.91
CA VAL A 310 -6.40 -3.35 24.08
C VAL A 310 -5.16 -4.24 24.09
N SER A 311 -5.36 -5.52 24.35
CA SER A 311 -4.29 -6.51 24.51
C SER A 311 -4.66 -7.86 23.90
N ASP A 312 -3.69 -8.55 23.33
CA ASP A 312 -3.82 -9.94 22.89
C ASP A 312 -2.87 -10.87 23.70
N ALA A 313 -2.62 -12.09 23.20
CA ALA A 313 -1.71 -13.04 23.83
C ALA A 313 -0.24 -12.57 23.88
N SER A 314 0.15 -11.61 23.04
CA SER A 314 1.50 -11.03 23.00
C SER A 314 1.71 -9.88 23.98
N GLY A 315 0.62 -9.27 24.47
CA GLY A 315 0.66 -8.17 25.43
C GLY A 315 -0.27 -7.01 25.06
N THR A 316 -0.01 -5.82 25.61
CA THR A 316 -0.78 -4.61 25.31
C THR A 316 -0.43 -4.09 23.92
N LEU A 317 -1.42 -4.06 23.04
CA LEU A 317 -1.28 -3.61 21.65
C LEU A 317 -1.41 -2.10 21.52
N THR A 318 -2.36 -1.51 22.24
CA THR A 318 -2.54 -0.06 22.27
C THR A 318 -3.23 0.38 23.55
N THR A 319 -3.02 1.65 23.90
CA THR A 319 -3.74 2.33 24.96
C THR A 319 -4.17 3.70 24.47
N LYS A 320 -5.45 4.04 24.62
CA LYS A 320 -6.01 5.32 24.21
C LYS A 320 -6.78 5.98 25.34
N LYS A 321 -6.45 7.25 25.61
CA LYS A 321 -7.28 8.10 26.46
C LYS A 321 -8.48 8.58 25.67
N ILE A 322 -9.69 8.38 26.22
CA ILE A 322 -10.93 8.89 25.64
C ILE A 322 -11.59 9.88 26.59
N ILE A 323 -12.35 10.82 26.02
CA ILE A 323 -13.11 11.83 26.76
C ILE A 323 -14.59 11.66 26.41
N VAL A 324 -15.40 11.29 27.40
CA VAL A 324 -16.85 11.21 27.24
C VAL A 324 -17.44 12.55 27.65
N LYS A 325 -18.02 13.28 26.68
CA LYS A 325 -18.49 14.67 26.87
C LYS A 325 -19.98 14.79 27.21
N LYS A 326 -20.79 13.76 26.96
CA LYS A 326 -22.22 13.68 27.26
C LYS A 326 -22.51 12.36 27.93
#